data_AF-A0A917Y2Z3-F1
#
_entry.id   AF-A0A917Y2Z3-F1
#
_cell.length_a   1.000
_cell.length_b   1.000
_cell.length_c   1.000
_cell.angle_alpha   90.00
_cell.angle_beta   90.00
_cell.angle_gamma   90.00
#
_symmetry.space_group_name_H-M   'P 1'
#
loop_
_entity.id
_entity.type
_entity.pdbx_description
1 polymer ?
#
loop_
_entity_poly.entity_id
_entity_poly.type
_entity_poly.pdbx_seq_one_letter_code
_entity_poly.pdbx_strand_id
1 'polypeptide(L)'
;MRFSQRITFVNEADAYYDPIEGKWVDGELIKTTLPCNVSTLGIDRTNELFGEMDKVITVARLRHPYNGKVDYVFLNEDIDQPDDEKQKYRIRRQSDYRKGVFYLEGISNG
;
A
#
# COMPACT_ATOMS: atom_id res chain seq x y z
N MET A 1 -13.55 -7.72 -14.63
CA MET A 1 -12.74 -7.48 -13.42
C MET A 1 -13.64 -6.84 -12.36
N ARG A 2 -13.80 -7.45 -11.18
CA ARG A 2 -14.67 -6.93 -10.09
C ARG A 2 -13.82 -6.14 -9.07
N PHE A 3 -14.34 -5.00 -8.60
CA PHE A 3 -13.68 -4.10 -7.65
C PHE A 3 -14.35 -4.15 -6.26
N SER A 4 -14.62 -5.35 -5.76
CA SER A 4 -15.29 -5.56 -4.47
C SER A 4 -14.36 -5.43 -3.27
N GLN A 5 -13.05 -5.40 -3.50
CA GLN A 5 -12.04 -5.32 -2.46
C GLN A 5 -11.68 -3.87 -2.18
N ARG A 6 -11.10 -3.62 -1.00
CA ARG A 6 -10.66 -2.29 -0.57
C ARG A 6 -9.16 -2.29 -0.35
N ILE A 7 -8.52 -1.21 -0.81
CA ILE A 7 -7.14 -0.92 -0.51
C ILE A 7 -7.09 0.43 0.20
N THR A 8 -6.39 0.48 1.32
CA THR A 8 -6.15 1.71 2.07
C THR A 8 -4.69 2.09 1.88
N PHE A 9 -4.46 3.20 1.20
CA PHE A 9 -3.14 3.81 1.05
C PHE A 9 -2.81 4.60 2.30
N VAL A 10 -1.64 4.38 2.88
CA VAL A 10 -1.16 5.13 4.04
C VAL A 10 0.06 5.93 3.64
N ASN A 11 0.02 7.21 3.98
CA ASN A 11 1.15 8.10 3.87
C ASN A 11 1.49 8.68 5.24
N GLU A 12 2.75 8.52 5.63
CA GLU A 12 3.30 9.15 6.83
C GLU A 12 3.79 10.55 6.42
N ALA A 13 3.12 11.59 6.92
CA ALA A 13 3.65 12.94 6.82
C ALA A 13 4.90 13.05 7.69
N ASP A 14 5.88 13.85 7.28
CA ASP A 14 7.08 14.03 8.09
C ASP A 14 6.75 14.90 9.31
N ALA A 15 7.33 14.56 10.47
CA ALA A 15 7.23 15.41 11.65
C ALA A 15 7.93 16.75 11.38
N TYR A 16 7.30 17.85 11.79
CA TYR A 16 7.85 19.18 11.61
C TYR A 16 7.89 19.94 12.93
N TYR A 17 8.85 20.84 13.05
CA TYR A 17 8.89 21.76 14.18
C TYR A 17 7.93 22.93 13.90
N ASP A 18 6.97 23.16 14.78
CA ASP A 18 6.13 24.35 14.76
C ASP A 18 6.80 25.46 15.61
N PRO A 19 7.37 26.50 14.98
CA PRO A 19 8.04 27.58 15.71
C PRO A 19 7.07 28.51 16.46
N ILE A 20 5.76 28.46 16.20
CA ILE A 20 4.75 29.27 16.88
C ILE A 20 4.40 28.64 18.23
N GLU A 21 4.16 27.32 18.25
CA GLU A 21 3.90 26.58 19.48
C GLU A 21 5.18 26.13 20.20
N GLY A 22 6.33 26.20 19.52
CA GLY A 22 7.63 25.81 20.05
C GLY A 22 7.80 24.30 20.22
N LYS A 23 7.01 23.49 19.50
CA LYS A 23 6.91 22.03 19.69
C LYS A 23 7.18 21.28 18.40
N TRP A 24 7.63 20.03 18.54
CA TRP A 24 7.61 19.06 17.46
C TRP A 24 6.19 18.54 17.29
N VAL A 25 5.65 18.72 16.09
CA VAL A 25 4.36 18.16 15.68
C VAL A 25 4.65 16.85 14.97
N ASP A 26 4.10 15.76 15.51
CA ASP A 26 4.23 14.45 14.88
C ASP A 26 3.55 14.45 13.51
N GLY A 27 4.10 13.64 12.62
CA GLY A 27 3.56 13.43 11.29
C GLY A 27 2.16 12.81 11.33
N GLU A 28 1.19 13.43 10.68
CA GLU A 28 -0.14 12.84 10.53
C GLU A 28 -0.13 11.67 9.54
N LEU A 29 -0.89 10.62 9.87
CA LEU A 29 -1.15 9.49 8.97
C LEU A 29 -2.29 9.81 8.02
N ILE A 30 -1.96 10.12 6.77
CA ILE A 30 -2.96 10.37 5.73
C ILE A 30 -3.39 9.03 5.14
N LYS A 31 -4.64 8.65 5.36
CA LYS A 31 -5.24 7.39 4.87
C LYS A 31 -6.23 7.65 3.74
N THR A 32 -6.10 6.93 2.63
CA THR A 32 -7.03 6.99 1.50
C THR A 32 -7.52 5.60 1.12
N THR A 33 -8.81 5.32 1.29
CA THR A 33 -9.42 4.02 0.96
C THR A 33 -10.10 4.05 -0.40
N LEU A 34 -9.72 3.14 -1.30
CA LEU A 34 -10.26 3.03 -2.65
C LEU A 34 -10.73 1.60 -2.97
N PRO A 35 -11.75 1.45 -3.84
CA PRO A 35 -12.12 0.14 -4.36
C PRO A 35 -11.05 -0.38 -5.32
N CYS A 36 -10.69 -1.65 -5.17
CA CYS A 36 -9.68 -2.32 -5.99
C CYS A 36 -10.09 -3.76 -6.34
N ASN A 37 -9.38 -4.32 -7.31
CA ASN A 37 -9.33 -5.74 -7.59
C ASN A 37 -7.97 -6.28 -7.14
N VAL A 38 -7.95 -7.39 -6.40
CA VAL A 38 -6.73 -8.04 -5.96
C VAL A 38 -6.58 -9.39 -6.65
N SER A 39 -5.35 -9.71 -7.06
CA SER A 39 -4.97 -11.02 -7.58
C SER A 39 -3.54 -11.34 -7.17
N THR A 40 -3.18 -12.60 -6.96
CA THR A 40 -1.79 -13.01 -6.72
C THR A 40 -1.07 -13.29 -8.04
N LEU A 41 0.25 -13.06 -8.06
CA LEU A 41 1.14 -13.53 -9.12
C LEU A 41 1.66 -14.92 -8.79
N GLY A 42 1.77 -15.77 -9.80
CA GLY A 42 2.47 -17.05 -9.68
C GLY A 42 3.98 -16.86 -9.52
N ILE A 43 4.65 -17.91 -9.04
CA ILE A 43 6.09 -17.90 -8.76
C ILE A 43 6.90 -17.58 -10.03
N ASP A 44 6.61 -18.25 -11.16
CA ASP A 44 7.34 -18.04 -12.42
C ASP A 44 7.32 -16.57 -12.87
N ARG A 45 6.13 -15.96 -12.83
CA ARG A 45 5.95 -14.56 -13.25
C ARG A 45 6.54 -13.57 -12.24
N THR A 46 6.57 -13.94 -10.96
CA THR A 46 7.24 -13.16 -9.92
C THR A 46 8.75 -13.15 -10.18
N ASN A 47 9.34 -14.32 -10.44
CA ASN A 47 10.76 -14.47 -10.73
C ASN A 47 11.18 -13.70 -11.99
N GLU A 48 10.37 -13.74 -13.05
CA GLU A 48 10.62 -12.98 -14.28
C GLU A 48 10.61 -11.45 -14.04
N LEU A 49 9.74 -10.95 -13.16
CA LEU A 49 9.53 -9.51 -12.96
C LEU A 49 10.40 -8.90 -11.86
N PHE A 50 10.79 -9.69 -10.87
CA PHE A 50 11.46 -9.21 -9.66
C PHE A 50 12.73 -10.01 -9.29
N GLY A 51 13.11 -11.02 -10.08
CA GLY A 51 14.21 -11.94 -9.76
C GLY A 51 13.77 -13.04 -8.79
N GLU A 52 14.70 -13.94 -8.42
CA GLU A 52 14.43 -15.02 -7.47
C GLU A 52 13.86 -14.46 -6.15
N MET A 53 12.58 -14.71 -5.93
CA MET A 53 11.85 -14.27 -4.73
C MET A 53 11.00 -15.40 -4.18
N ASP A 54 11.21 -15.74 -2.91
CA ASP A 54 10.39 -16.72 -2.19
C ASP A 54 9.06 -16.15 -1.68
N LYS A 55 8.78 -14.88 -1.98
CA LYS A 55 7.61 -14.15 -1.45
C LYS A 55 6.52 -14.00 -2.50
N VAL A 56 5.29 -14.18 -2.04
CA VAL A 56 4.09 -14.01 -2.87
C VAL A 56 3.87 -12.52 -3.16
N ILE A 57 3.84 -12.17 -4.45
CA ILE A 57 3.46 -10.82 -4.89
C ILE A 57 1.96 -10.75 -5.13
N THR A 58 1.33 -9.80 -4.45
CA THR A 58 -0.08 -9.47 -4.61
C THR A 58 -0.22 -8.26 -5.53
N VAL A 59 -1.10 -8.33 -6.53
CA VAL A 59 -1.35 -7.24 -7.48
C VAL A 59 -2.69 -6.60 -7.17
N ALA A 60 -2.68 -5.32 -6.78
CA ALA A 60 -3.88 -4.52 -6.60
C ALA A 60 -4.10 -3.62 -7.83
N ARG A 61 -5.31 -3.64 -8.38
CA ARG A 61 -5.72 -2.84 -9.53
C ARG A 61 -6.88 -1.93 -9.16
N LEU A 62 -6.66 -0.63 -9.25
CA LEU A 62 -7.66 0.42 -9.06
C LEU A 62 -8.47 0.66 -10.34
N ARG A 63 -9.64 1.28 -10.18
CA ARG A 63 -10.45 1.76 -11.31
C ARG A 63 -9.83 2.98 -11.99
N HIS A 64 -9.20 3.86 -11.22
CA HIS A 64 -8.55 5.09 -11.69
C HIS A 64 -7.08 5.13 -11.24
N PRO A 65 -6.21 5.84 -11.96
CA PRO A 65 -4.84 6.11 -11.52
C PRO A 65 -4.79 6.70 -10.10
N TYR A 66 -3.76 6.33 -9.33
CA TYR A 66 -3.46 6.97 -8.05
C TYR A 66 -2.04 7.54 -8.11
N ASN A 67 -1.90 8.83 -7.86
CA ASN A 67 -0.63 9.57 -7.99
C ASN A 67 -0.10 10.10 -6.65
N GLY A 68 -0.79 9.82 -5.53
CA GLY A 68 -0.35 10.27 -4.22
C GLY A 68 0.91 9.54 -3.75
N LYS A 69 1.62 10.15 -2.78
CA LYS A 69 2.68 9.45 -2.03
C LYS A 69 2.04 8.29 -1.27
N VAL A 70 2.73 7.16 -1.22
CA VAL A 70 2.31 5.99 -0.44
C VAL A 70 3.55 5.34 0.15
N ASP A 71 3.51 5.10 1.45
CA ASP A 71 4.57 4.40 2.16
C ASP A 71 4.23 2.91 2.30
N TYR A 72 2.99 2.59 2.67
CA TYR A 72 2.46 1.21 2.71
C TYR A 72 0.96 1.17 2.47
N VAL A 73 0.42 -0.04 2.32
CA VAL A 73 -1.01 -0.26 2.10
C VAL A 73 -1.58 -1.36 2.98
N PHE A 74 -2.87 -1.27 3.25
CA PHE A 74 -3.69 -2.35 3.82
C PHE A 74 -4.67 -2.87 2.77
N LEU A 75 -4.96 -4.17 2.79
CA LEU A 75 -5.88 -4.81 1.86
C LEU A 75 -7.03 -5.47 2.61
N ASN A 76 -8.27 -5.09 2.27
CA ASN A 76 -9.50 -5.64 2.83
C ASN A 76 -9.63 -5.58 4.36
N GLU A 77 -8.84 -4.73 5.01
CA GLU A 77 -8.90 -4.53 6.46
C GLU A 77 -10.04 -3.61 6.85
N ASP A 78 -10.57 -3.80 8.04
CA ASP A 78 -11.58 -2.90 8.61
C ASP A 78 -10.95 -1.52 8.89
N ILE A 79 -11.72 -0.46 8.70
CA ILE A 79 -11.27 0.90 9.00
C ILE A 79 -11.09 1.06 10.51
N ASP A 80 -11.96 0.43 11.31
CA ASP A 80 -12.00 0.57 12.76
C ASP A 80 -10.99 -0.32 13.49
N GLN A 81 -10.40 -1.30 12.81
CA GLN A 81 -9.37 -2.15 13.41
C GLN A 81 -8.08 -1.33 13.67
N PRO A 82 -7.36 -1.57 14.79
CA PRO A 82 -6.06 -0.94 15.04
C PRO A 82 -5.03 -1.32 13.96
N ASP A 83 -4.19 -0.37 13.55
CA ASP A 83 -3.22 -0.56 12.47
C ASP A 83 -2.12 -1.59 12.79
N ASP A 84 -1.89 -1.89 14.07
CA ASP A 84 -0.90 -2.89 14.52
C ASP A 84 -1.35 -4.32 14.27
N GLU A 85 -2.66 -4.55 14.18
CA GLU A 85 -3.24 -5.88 13.90
C GLU A 85 -3.47 -6.12 12.42
N LYS A 86 -3.39 -5.07 11.59
CA LYS A 86 -3.62 -5.15 10.15
C LYS A 86 -2.41 -5.71 9.41
N GLN A 87 -2.65 -6.52 8.39
CA GLN A 87 -1.57 -7.00 7.53
C GLN A 87 -1.05 -5.86 6.65
N LYS A 88 0.17 -5.40 6.95
CA LYS A 88 0.86 -4.37 6.17
C LYS A 88 1.41 -4.96 4.86
N TYR A 89 1.25 -4.21 3.78
CA TYR A 89 1.84 -4.52 2.48
C TYR A 89 2.75 -3.40 2.02
N ARG A 90 3.97 -3.75 1.62
CA ARG A 90 4.91 -2.84 0.98
C ARG A 90 4.62 -2.76 -0.51
N ILE A 91 4.68 -1.54 -1.08
CA ILE A 91 4.65 -1.37 -2.53
C ILE A 91 6.04 -1.66 -3.09
N ARG A 92 6.15 -2.71 -3.90
CA ARG A 92 7.40 -3.04 -4.62
C ARG A 92 7.53 -2.28 -5.92
N ARG A 93 6.41 -2.09 -6.61
CA ARG A 93 6.36 -1.36 -7.88
C ARG A 93 4.96 -0.84 -8.13
N GLN A 94 4.88 0.34 -8.73
CA GLN A 94 3.68 0.83 -9.41
C GLN A 94 3.91 0.74 -10.93
N SER A 95 2.90 0.39 -11.71
CA SER A 95 3.04 0.35 -13.16
C SER A 95 3.11 1.76 -13.75
N ASP A 96 4.14 2.04 -14.56
CA ASP A 96 4.28 3.31 -15.28
C ASP A 96 3.21 3.48 -16.37
N TYR A 97 2.83 2.39 -17.03
CA TYR A 97 1.82 2.41 -18.10
C TYR A 97 0.39 2.56 -17.56
N ARG A 98 0.10 1.96 -16.39
CA ARG A 98 -1.19 2.07 -15.71
C ARG A 98 -0.96 2.35 -14.23
N LYS A 99 -0.91 3.63 -13.86
CA LYS A 99 -0.74 4.10 -12.47
C LYS A 99 -1.86 3.69 -11.48
N GLY A 100 -2.82 2.87 -11.91
CA GLY A 100 -3.76 2.18 -11.02
C GLY A 100 -3.31 0.78 -10.60
N VAL A 101 -2.16 0.28 -11.06
CA VAL A 101 -1.69 -1.09 -10.80
C VAL A 101 -0.49 -1.07 -9.86
N PHE A 102 -0.62 -1.77 -8.73
CA PHE A 102 0.37 -1.86 -7.67
C PHE A 102 0.77 -3.32 -7.44
N TYR A 103 2.08 -3.55 -7.33
CA TYR A 103 2.67 -4.83 -6.94
C TYR A 103 3.07 -4.73 -5.47
N LEU A 104 2.49 -5.60 -4.66
CA LEU A 104 2.49 -5.54 -3.21
C LEU A 104 3.14 -6.79 -2.63
N GLU A 105 3.96 -6.60 -1.60
CA GLU A 105 4.61 -7.67 -0.85
C GLU A 105 4.13 -7.61 0.61
N GLY A 106 3.64 -8.72 1.15
CA GLY A 106 3.24 -8.80 2.55
C GLY A 106 4.46 -8.65 3.47
N ILE A 107 4.34 -7.79 4.49
CA ILE A 107 5.35 -7.64 5.53
C ILE A 107 4.92 -8.54 6.69
N SER A 108 5.67 -9.62 6.95
CA SER A 108 5.48 -10.38 8.18
C SER A 108 5.96 -9.51 9.34
N ASN A 109 5.06 -9.19 10.28
CA ASN A 109 5.45 -8.67 11.58
C ASN A 109 6.09 -9.85 12.33
N GLY A 110 7.42 -9.95 12.26
CA GLY A 110 8.20 -10.99 12.91
C GLY A 110 8.27 -10.82 14.43
#